data_AF-A0A968T505-F1
#
_entry.id   AF-A0A968T505-F1
#
_cell.length_a   1.000
_cell.length_b   1.000
_cell.length_c   1.000
_cell.angle_alpha   90.00
_cell.angle_beta   90.00
_cell.angle_gamma   90.00
#
_symmetry.space_group_name_H-M   'P 1'
#
loop_
_entity.id
_entity.type
_entity.pdbx_description
1 polymer ?
#
loop_
_entity_poly.entity_id
_entity_poly.type
_entity_poly.pdbx_seq_one_letter_code
_entity_poly.pdbx_strand_id
1 'polypeptide(L)'
;MLGHYLKQLKFVVNYNPGVKTENVITIPLNDFGAQINYNAFKQELEKLPEIQTVTAAFLIPPSTSKFTMGVPRVDDPSKTAYLEAVLVDYGFIETLGLTLREGQNFSKDNSSRDGVYHQ
;
A
#
# COMPACT_ATOMS: atom_id res chain seq x y z
N MET A 1 10.48 -35.61 -13.69
CA MET A 1 9.34 -34.88 -13.08
C MET A 1 9.59 -34.44 -11.64
N LEU A 2 10.01 -35.32 -10.72
CA LEU A 2 10.20 -35.00 -9.29
C LEU A 2 11.12 -33.78 -9.00
N GLY A 3 12.19 -33.61 -9.79
CA GLY A 3 13.15 -32.51 -9.61
C GLY A 3 12.60 -31.11 -9.89
N HIS A 4 11.58 -30.96 -10.74
CA HIS A 4 10.94 -29.65 -10.97
C HIS A 4 10.00 -29.27 -9.83
N TYR A 5 9.33 -30.26 -9.25
CA TYR A 5 8.42 -30.07 -8.12
C TYR A 5 9.17 -29.63 -6.84
N LEU A 6 10.32 -30.26 -6.55
CA LEU A 6 11.19 -29.87 -5.43
C LEU A 6 11.75 -28.46 -5.60
N LYS A 7 12.03 -28.01 -6.84
CA LYS A 7 12.44 -26.62 -7.11
C LYS A 7 11.31 -25.63 -6.84
N GLN A 8 10.08 -25.94 -7.25
CA GLN A 8 8.91 -25.09 -7.01
C GLN A 8 8.58 -25.00 -5.51
N LEU A 9 8.62 -26.12 -4.78
CA LEU A 9 8.44 -26.13 -3.33
C LEU A 9 9.50 -25.29 -2.62
N LYS A 10 10.78 -25.47 -2.98
CA LYS A 10 11.87 -24.63 -2.44
C LYS A 10 11.66 -23.15 -2.77
N PHE A 11 11.16 -22.82 -3.94
CA PHE A 11 10.86 -21.44 -4.31
C PHE A 11 9.75 -20.86 -3.43
N VAL A 12 8.59 -21.51 -3.33
CA VAL A 12 7.45 -21.02 -2.52
C VAL A 12 7.83 -20.83 -1.05
N VAL A 13 8.62 -21.75 -0.47
CA VAL A 13 9.06 -21.66 0.93
C VAL A 13 10.04 -20.50 1.19
N ASN A 14 10.89 -20.15 0.20
CA ASN A 14 11.92 -19.12 0.37
C ASN A 14 11.59 -17.81 -0.36
N TYR A 15 10.43 -17.72 -1.01
CA TYR A 15 10.04 -16.56 -1.78
C TYR A 15 9.69 -15.42 -0.82
N ASN A 16 10.48 -14.35 -0.87
CA ASN A 16 10.17 -13.12 -0.17
C ASN A 16 9.34 -12.23 -1.11
N PRO A 17 8.05 -11.97 -0.81
CA PRO A 17 7.20 -11.15 -1.67
C PRO A 17 7.54 -9.65 -1.61
N GLY A 18 8.47 -9.24 -0.76
CA GLY A 18 8.85 -7.83 -0.56
C GLY A 18 7.86 -7.03 0.29
N VAL A 19 6.85 -7.69 0.85
CA VAL A 19 5.86 -7.14 1.79
C VAL A 19 5.86 -7.98 3.07
N LYS A 20 5.65 -7.33 4.22
CA LYS A 20 5.37 -8.04 5.46
C LYS A 20 3.94 -8.58 5.45
N THR A 21 3.81 -9.88 5.62
CA THR A 21 2.52 -10.56 5.82
C THR A 21 2.35 -11.09 7.25
N GLU A 22 3.46 -11.28 7.97
CA GLU A 22 3.45 -11.71 9.36
C GLU A 22 3.09 -10.55 10.29
N ASN A 23 2.28 -10.83 11.33
CA ASN A 23 1.80 -9.84 12.30
C ASN A 23 1.01 -8.66 11.70
N VAL A 24 0.43 -8.84 10.51
CA VAL A 24 -0.46 -7.88 9.87
C VAL A 24 -1.89 -8.41 9.92
N ILE A 25 -2.81 -7.63 10.49
CA ILE A 25 -4.23 -7.94 10.52
C ILE A 25 -4.95 -7.01 9.54
N THR A 26 -5.77 -7.58 8.66
CA THR A 26 -6.61 -6.82 7.73
C THR A 26 -8.05 -6.84 8.21
N ILE A 27 -8.65 -5.65 8.35
CA ILE A 27 -10.06 -5.49 8.72
C ILE A 27 -10.79 -4.87 7.53
N PRO A 28 -11.76 -5.57 6.91
CA PRO A 28 -12.52 -5.01 5.80
C PRO A 28 -13.46 -3.90 6.31
N LEU A 29 -13.27 -2.67 5.83
CA LEU A 29 -14.13 -1.53 6.13
C LEU A 29 -15.27 -1.43 5.11
N ASN A 30 -16.20 -2.38 5.17
CA ASN A 30 -17.34 -2.45 4.24
C ASN A 30 -18.48 -1.48 4.60
N ASP A 31 -18.54 -1.03 5.85
CA ASP A 31 -19.55 -0.08 6.32
C ASP A 31 -19.14 1.38 6.01
N PHE A 32 -20.08 2.15 5.45
CA PHE A 32 -19.82 3.53 5.06
C PHE A 32 -19.55 4.45 6.27
N GLY A 33 -20.21 4.19 7.41
CA GLY A 33 -19.93 4.90 8.65
C GLY A 33 -18.51 4.63 9.16
N ALA A 34 -18.05 3.39 9.08
CA ALA A 34 -16.67 3.02 9.43
C ALA A 34 -15.63 3.68 8.50
N GLN A 35 -15.93 3.81 7.21
CA GLN A 35 -15.06 4.52 6.26
C GLN A 35 -14.95 6.01 6.58
N ILE A 36 -16.08 6.69 6.85
CA ILE A 36 -16.09 8.11 7.25
C ILE A 36 -15.31 8.33 8.55
N ASN A 37 -15.47 7.42 9.51
CA ASN A 37 -14.84 7.52 10.83
C ASN A 37 -13.47 6.83 10.90
N TYR A 38 -12.86 6.50 9.76
CA TYR A 38 -11.57 5.80 9.71
C TYR A 38 -10.50 6.45 10.59
N ASN A 39 -10.41 7.78 10.57
CA ASN A 39 -9.41 8.51 11.35
C ASN A 39 -9.60 8.33 12.87
N ALA A 40 -10.85 8.32 13.35
CA ALA A 40 -11.14 8.09 14.76
C ALA A 40 -10.81 6.63 15.15
N PHE A 41 -11.22 5.67 14.31
CA PHE A 41 -10.89 4.27 14.52
C PHE A 41 -9.38 4.02 14.57
N LYS A 42 -8.64 4.60 13.62
CA LYS A 42 -7.18 4.57 13.58
C LYS A 42 -6.58 5.13 14.87
N GLN A 43 -7.02 6.31 15.31
CA GLN A 43 -6.51 6.94 16.53
C GLN A 43 -6.76 6.10 17.78
N GLU A 44 -7.92 5.44 17.91
CA GLU A 44 -8.17 4.55 19.05
C GLU A 44 -7.31 3.28 19.01
N LEU A 45 -7.10 2.69 17.84
CA LEU A 45 -6.22 1.54 17.69
C LEU A 45 -4.76 1.88 17.99
N GLU A 46 -4.28 3.03 17.54
CA GLU A 46 -2.91 3.51 17.79
C GLU A 46 -2.61 3.77 19.28
N LYS A 47 -3.62 3.80 20.16
CA LYS A 47 -3.42 3.89 21.61
C LYS A 47 -3.08 2.55 22.25
N LEU A 48 -3.33 1.43 21.57
CA LEU A 48 -3.05 0.10 22.10
C LEU A 48 -1.56 -0.21 21.96
N PRO A 49 -0.82 -0.49 23.05
CA PRO A 49 0.63 -0.68 22.99
C PRO A 49 1.05 -1.93 22.19
N GLU A 50 0.14 -2.88 21.97
CA GLU A 50 0.35 -4.07 21.14
C GLU A 50 0.27 -3.76 19.64
N ILE A 51 -0.26 -2.59 19.25
CA ILE A 51 -0.41 -2.17 17.85
C ILE A 51 0.73 -1.23 17.49
N GLN A 52 1.61 -1.68 16.59
CA GLN A 52 2.77 -0.89 16.17
C GLN A 52 2.39 0.28 15.25
N THR A 53 1.59 0.00 14.22
CA THR A 53 1.12 1.00 13.25
C THR A 53 -0.26 0.61 12.71
N VAL A 54 -1.01 1.61 12.27
CA VAL A 54 -2.32 1.42 11.61
C VAL A 54 -2.32 2.16 10.28
N THR A 55 -2.82 1.50 9.24
CA THR A 55 -2.94 2.07 7.90
C THR A 55 -4.22 1.56 7.23
N ALA A 56 -4.56 2.15 6.08
CA ALA A 56 -5.62 1.69 5.22
C ALA A 56 -5.15 1.72 3.76
N ALA A 57 -5.77 0.85 2.97
CA ALA A 57 -5.59 0.83 1.53
C ALA A 57 -6.88 0.38 0.85
N PHE A 58 -7.11 0.87 -0.36
CA PHE A 58 -8.21 0.39 -1.19
C PHE A 58 -7.96 -1.05 -1.69
N LEU A 59 -6.68 -1.40 -1.92
CA LEU A 59 -6.25 -2.75 -2.30
C LEU A 59 -5.03 -3.14 -1.45
N ILE A 60 -5.05 -4.33 -0.86
CA ILE A 60 -3.96 -4.82 0.01
C ILE A 60 -3.22 -5.97 -0.71
N PRO A 61 -1.89 -5.89 -0.87
CA PRO A 61 -1.11 -7.00 -1.43
C PRO A 61 -1.08 -8.23 -0.50
N PRO A 62 -1.08 -9.46 -1.05
CA PRO A 62 -1.30 -9.77 -2.46
C PRO A 62 -2.80 -9.67 -2.82
N SER A 63 -3.11 -8.96 -3.91
CA SER A 63 -4.47 -8.84 -4.44
C SER A 63 -4.50 -9.20 -5.93
N THR A 64 -5.55 -9.88 -6.37
CA THR A 64 -5.83 -10.12 -7.80
C THR A 64 -6.60 -8.96 -8.44
N SER A 65 -7.14 -8.05 -7.63
CA SER A 65 -7.85 -6.87 -8.09
C SER A 65 -6.87 -5.79 -8.52
N LYS A 66 -7.23 -5.03 -9.56
CA LYS A 66 -6.41 -3.98 -10.13
C LYS A 66 -7.21 -2.70 -10.24
N PHE A 67 -6.59 -1.59 -9.85
CA PHE A 67 -7.09 -0.25 -10.12
C PHE A 67 -6.08 0.44 -11.03
N THR A 68 -6.55 1.08 -12.10
CA THR A 68 -5.67 1.74 -13.08
C THR A 68 -5.94 3.24 -13.06
N MET A 69 -4.88 4.04 -13.03
CA MET A 69 -4.94 5.49 -13.06
C MET A 69 -4.10 6.04 -14.20
N GLY A 70 -4.63 7.04 -14.91
CA GLY A 70 -3.88 7.79 -15.91
C GLY A 70 -3.06 8.89 -15.24
N VAL A 71 -1.78 8.97 -15.57
CA VAL A 71 -0.87 10.04 -15.15
C VAL A 71 -0.15 10.62 -16.37
N PRO A 72 0.22 11.92 -16.39
CA PRO A 72 1.05 12.48 -17.44
C PRO A 72 2.36 11.72 -17.56
N ARG A 73 2.83 11.48 -18.79
CA ARG A 73 4.13 10.86 -19.00
C ARG A 73 5.27 11.82 -18.64
N VAL A 74 6.34 11.25 -18.09
CA VAL A 74 7.55 12.01 -17.73
C VAL A 74 8.27 12.54 -18.98
N ASP A 75 8.27 11.79 -20.08
CA ASP A 75 8.94 12.17 -21.33
C ASP A 75 8.09 13.08 -22.23
N ASP A 76 6.76 13.06 -22.10
CA ASP A 76 5.84 13.89 -22.86
C ASP A 76 4.54 14.15 -22.06
N PRO A 77 4.45 15.26 -21.31
CA PRO A 77 3.29 15.54 -20.45
C PRO A 77 1.96 15.71 -21.21
N SER A 78 1.98 15.86 -22.53
CA SER A 78 0.74 15.91 -23.34
C SER A 78 0.09 14.52 -23.52
N LYS A 79 0.81 13.45 -23.17
CA LYS A 79 0.37 12.07 -23.28
C LYS A 79 0.15 11.45 -21.90
N THR A 80 -0.80 10.53 -21.84
CA THR A 80 -1.15 9.80 -20.62
C THR A 80 -0.48 8.42 -20.60
N ALA A 81 0.14 8.07 -19.47
CA ALA A 81 0.49 6.69 -19.12
C ALA A 81 -0.55 6.13 -18.15
N TYR A 82 -1.01 4.91 -18.40
CA TYR A 82 -1.89 4.20 -17.47
C TYR A 82 -1.06 3.25 -16.62
N LEU A 83 -1.18 3.40 -15.29
CA LEU A 83 -0.45 2.63 -14.30
C LEU A 83 -1.42 1.92 -13.37
N GLU A 84 -1.07 0.72 -12.92
CA GLU A 84 -1.72 0.12 -11.77
C GLU A 84 -1.40 0.97 -10.53
N ALA A 85 -2.43 1.38 -9.81
CA ALA A 85 -2.34 2.26 -8.67
C ALA A 85 -3.05 1.64 -7.47
N VAL A 86 -2.54 1.94 -6.28
CA VAL A 86 -3.18 1.58 -5.01
C VAL A 86 -3.34 2.87 -4.21
N LEU A 87 -4.57 3.18 -3.81
CA LEU A 87 -4.86 4.28 -2.90
C LEU A 87 -4.56 3.81 -1.48
N VAL A 88 -3.69 4.54 -0.78
CA VAL A 88 -3.15 4.15 0.52
C VAL A 88 -3.07 5.33 1.47
N ASP A 89 -3.13 5.05 2.77
CA ASP A 89 -2.81 6.01 3.84
C ASP A 89 -1.28 6.16 4.01
N TYR A 90 -0.85 7.25 4.62
CA TYR A 90 0.56 7.64 4.80
C TYR A 90 1.42 6.54 5.45
N GLY A 91 0.84 5.76 6.36
CA GLY A 91 1.53 4.69 7.10
C GLY A 91 1.71 3.38 6.31
N PHE A 92 1.27 3.30 5.05
CA PHE A 92 1.20 2.04 4.31
C PHE A 92 2.57 1.41 4.06
N ILE A 93 3.54 2.23 3.63
CA ILE A 93 4.92 1.78 3.37
C ILE A 93 5.54 1.23 4.66
N GLU A 94 5.38 1.93 5.78
CA GLU A 94 5.92 1.52 7.07
C GLU A 94 5.26 0.24 7.60
N THR A 95 3.92 0.20 7.59
CA THR A 95 3.14 -0.93 8.14
C THR A 95 3.43 -2.23 7.39
N LEU A 96 3.55 -2.17 6.07
CA LEU A 96 3.89 -3.34 5.25
C LEU A 96 5.39 -3.58 5.10
N GLY A 97 6.24 -2.77 5.75
CA GLY A 97 7.70 -2.91 5.68
C GLY A 97 8.28 -2.77 4.28
N LEU A 98 7.64 -1.97 3.43
CA LEU A 98 8.11 -1.69 2.08
C LEU A 98 9.38 -0.84 2.12
N THR A 99 10.30 -1.09 1.20
CA THR A 99 11.55 -0.32 1.07
C THR A 99 11.47 0.64 -0.11
N LEU A 100 11.53 1.94 0.16
CA LEU A 100 11.74 2.96 -0.86
C LEU A 100 13.21 2.97 -1.28
N ARG A 101 13.47 2.78 -2.58
CA ARG A 101 14.83 2.85 -3.13
C ARG A 101 15.34 4.28 -3.26
N GLU A 102 14.44 5.19 -3.61
CA GLU A 102 14.71 6.60 -3.85
C GLU A 102 13.48 7.43 -3.44
N GLY A 103 13.69 8.74 -3.22
CA GLY A 103 12.62 9.67 -2.83
C GLY A 103 12.32 9.67 -1.33
N GLN A 104 11.15 10.20 -0.99
CA GLN A 104 10.66 10.32 0.39
C GLN A 104 9.28 9.68 0.50
N ASN A 105 8.99 9.14 1.69
CA ASN A 105 7.67 8.61 2.02
C ASN A 105 6.62 9.75 2.06
N PHE A 106 5.35 9.38 2.05
CA PHE A 106 4.23 10.31 2.20
C PHE A 106 4.30 11.00 3.57
N SER A 107 3.99 12.30 3.63
CA SER A 107 3.91 13.08 4.87
C SER A 107 2.53 13.74 5.03
N LYS A 108 1.98 13.74 6.24
CA LYS A 108 0.75 14.49 6.56
C LYS A 108 0.96 16.00 6.54
N ASP A 109 2.19 16.45 6.77
CA ASP A 109 2.54 17.85 6.71
C ASP A 109 2.72 18.25 5.23
N ASN A 110 1.82 19.11 4.76
CA ASN A 110 1.80 19.66 3.39
C ASN A 110 2.75 20.86 3.23
N SER A 111 3.66 21.10 4.18
CA SER A 111 4.61 22.22 4.13
C SER A 111 5.63 22.13 2.99
N SER A 112 5.59 21.09 2.15
CA SER A 112 6.45 20.97 0.97
C SER A 112 5.78 20.16 -0.14
N ARG A 113 4.91 20.80 -0.95
CA ARG A 113 4.75 20.44 -2.38
C ARG A 113 3.84 21.40 -3.15
N ASP A 114 4.49 22.28 -3.94
CA ASP A 114 3.96 22.85 -5.18
C ASP A 114 3.76 21.76 -6.25
N GLY A 115 2.79 20.87 -6.00
CA GLY A 115 2.37 19.83 -6.92
C GLY A 115 0.93 20.10 -7.30
N VAL A 116 0.74 20.92 -8.33
CA VAL A 116 -0.58 21.32 -8.82
C VAL A 116 -1.39 20.10 -9.25
N TYR A 117 -2.38 19.72 -8.44
CA TYR A 117 -3.47 18.86 -8.89
C TYR A 117 -4.51 19.76 -9.55
N HIS A 118 -4.48 19.85 -10.87
CA HIS A 118 -5.63 20.36 -11.62
C HIS A 118 -6.69 19.25 -11.68
N GLN A 119 -7.86 19.56 -11.11
CA GLN A 119 -9.12 18.84 -11.40
C GLN A 119 -9.53 19.06 -12.85
#